data_AF-A0A354AUQ0-F1
#
_entry.id   AF-A0A354AUQ0-F1
#
_cell.length_a   1.000
_cell.length_b   1.000
_cell.length_c   1.000
_cell.angle_alpha   90.00
_cell.angle_beta   90.00
_cell.angle_gamma   90.00
#
_symmetry.space_group_name_H-M   'P 1'
#
loop_
_entity.id
_entity.type
_entity.pdbx_description
1 polymer ?
#
loop_
_entity_poly.entity_id
_entity_poly.type
_entity_poly.pdbx_seq_one_letter_code
_entity_poly.pdbx_strand_id
1 'polypeptide(L)'
;MTKKIVILGVGPEHQAVYEDVLKENKTIFVSTPLAAFGVLKNTDVVAVNIDNHTSFLDQAFNRGYCGKVVAITNSRKKMNKATELPDGSKVYPVCCRTAPEEIMRSLAI
;
A
#
# COMPACT_ATOMS: atom_id res chain seq x y z
N MET A 1 7.72 18.57 -1.60
CA MET A 1 6.61 18.42 -0.63
C MET A 1 6.64 16.98 -0.14
N THR A 2 6.66 16.75 1.17
CA THR A 2 6.70 15.40 1.75
C THR A 2 5.40 14.65 1.44
N LYS A 3 5.51 13.44 0.90
CA LYS A 3 4.36 12.59 0.55
C LYS A 3 3.94 11.76 1.75
N LYS A 4 2.64 11.47 1.86
CA LYS A 4 2.08 10.62 2.91
C LYS A 4 1.80 9.23 2.36
N ILE A 5 2.34 8.22 3.05
CA ILE A 5 2.26 6.81 2.68
C ILE A 5 1.58 6.05 3.82
N VAL A 6 0.54 5.28 3.51
CA VAL A 6 -0.11 4.38 4.48
C VAL A 6 0.16 2.95 4.08
N ILE A 7 0.67 2.15 5.02
CA ILE A 7 1.09 0.77 4.79
C ILE A 7 0.31 -0.17 5.68
N LEU A 8 -0.55 -1.01 5.09
CA LEU A 8 -1.43 -1.94 5.78
C LEU A 8 -0.93 -3.39 5.66
N GLY A 9 -0.75 -4.05 6.80
CA GLY A 9 -0.50 -5.50 6.86
C GLY A 9 0.95 -5.93 6.58
N VAL A 10 1.91 -5.07 6.92
CA VAL A 10 3.36 -5.37 6.93
C VAL A 10 3.82 -5.56 8.37
N GLY A 11 4.42 -6.73 8.65
CA GLY A 11 4.93 -7.08 9.98
C GLY A 11 6.17 -6.26 10.39
N PRO A 12 6.44 -6.14 11.70
CA PRO A 12 7.54 -5.33 12.24
C PRO A 12 8.91 -5.73 11.71
N GLU A 13 9.10 -7.01 11.36
CA GLU A 13 10.33 -7.54 10.77
C GLU A 13 10.73 -6.89 9.44
N HIS A 14 9.77 -6.28 8.73
CA HIS A 14 10.00 -5.58 7.48
C HIS A 14 9.98 -4.06 7.64
N GLN A 15 9.40 -3.51 8.72
CA GLN A 15 9.19 -2.07 8.88
C GLN A 15 10.49 -1.28 8.86
N ALA A 16 11.56 -1.77 9.50
CA ALA A 16 12.85 -1.08 9.52
C ALA A 16 13.42 -0.82 8.11
N VAL A 17 13.24 -1.76 7.18
CA VAL A 17 13.69 -1.60 5.79
C VAL A 17 12.84 -0.56 5.07
N TYR A 18 11.52 -0.57 5.29
CA TYR A 18 10.61 0.41 4.72
C TYR A 18 10.90 1.82 5.25
N GLU A 19 11.19 1.95 6.55
CA GLU A 19 11.52 3.23 7.17
C GLU A 19 12.81 3.82 6.60
N ASP A 20 13.85 3.01 6.38
CA ASP A 20 15.10 3.49 5.78
C ASP A 20 14.92 3.92 4.32
N VAL A 21 14.24 3.11 3.50
CA VAL A 21 14.01 3.40 2.07
C VAL A 21 13.06 4.59 1.89
N LEU A 22 12.03 4.70 2.73
CA LEU A 22 10.99 5.74 2.63
C LEU A 22 11.24 6.93 3.56
N LYS A 23 12.45 7.08 4.13
CA LYS A 23 12.77 8.09 5.17
C LYS A 23 12.46 9.54 4.83
N GLU A 24 12.40 9.88 3.55
CA GLU A 24 12.05 11.23 3.09
C GLU A 24 10.55 11.50 3.03
N ASN A 25 9.73 10.48 3.32
CA ASN A 25 8.27 10.52 3.26
C ASN A 25 7.65 10.25 4.63
N LYS A 26 6.41 10.70 4.81
CA LYS A 26 5.64 10.40 6.02
C LYS A 26 4.99 9.03 5.88
N THR A 27 5.69 8.00 6.37
CA THR A 27 5.21 6.61 6.36
C THR A 27 4.42 6.31 7.63
N ILE A 28 3.25 5.69 7.49
CA ILE A 28 2.39 5.26 8.60
C ILE A 28 2.08 3.77 8.43
N PHE A 29 2.61 2.95 9.32
CA PHE A 29 2.28 1.54 9.40
C PHE A 29 1.00 1.33 10.20
N VAL A 30 0.08 0.53 9.66
CA VAL A 30 -1.18 0.17 10.28
C VAL A 30 -1.40 -1.33 10.16
N SER A 31 -1.92 -1.94 11.22
CA SER A 31 -2.16 -3.38 11.28
C SER A 31 -3.62 -3.77 10.98
N THR A 32 -4.54 -2.80 10.97
CA THR A 32 -5.97 -3.04 10.75
C THR A 32 -6.57 -2.08 9.71
N PRO A 33 -7.59 -2.53 8.95
CA PRO A 33 -8.35 -1.66 8.05
C PRO A 33 -8.93 -0.42 8.76
N LEU A 34 -9.43 -0.58 10.00
CA LEU A 34 -10.00 0.53 10.76
C LEU A 34 -8.96 1.62 11.06
N ALA A 35 -7.76 1.23 11.49
CA ALA A 35 -6.65 2.17 11.70
C ALA A 35 -6.24 2.84 10.38
N ALA A 36 -6.20 2.08 9.28
CA ALA A 36 -5.90 2.60 7.96
C ALA A 36 -6.91 3.67 7.51
N PHE A 37 -8.22 3.43 7.70
CA PHE A 37 -9.26 4.42 7.37
C PHE A 37 -9.12 5.71 8.20
N GLY A 38 -8.76 5.60 9.49
CA GLY A 38 -8.53 6.76 10.36
C GLY A 38 -7.41 7.69 9.87
N VAL A 39 -6.48 7.18 9.06
CA VAL A 39 -5.33 7.94 8.54
C VAL A 39 -5.34 8.07 7.02
N LEU A 40 -6.41 7.67 6.31
CA LEU A 40 -6.43 7.63 4.85
C LEU A 40 -6.50 9.00 4.18
N LYS A 41 -6.98 10.02 4.89
CA LYS A 41 -7.14 11.38 4.36
C LYS A 41 -5.79 11.98 3.94
N ASN A 42 -5.75 12.61 2.76
CA ASN A 42 -4.56 13.24 2.18
C ASN A 42 -3.38 12.27 2.00
N THR A 43 -3.65 10.98 1.81
CA THR A 43 -2.62 9.97 1.55
C THR A 43 -2.32 9.91 0.06
N ASP A 44 -1.05 10.03 -0.31
CA ASP A 44 -0.60 9.94 -1.70
C ASP A 44 -0.52 8.49 -2.18
N VAL A 45 -0.01 7.58 -1.33
CA VAL A 45 0.15 6.15 -1.64
C VAL A 45 -0.41 5.29 -0.52
N VAL A 46 -1.17 4.28 -0.92
CA VAL A 46 -1.68 3.22 -0.06
C VAL A 46 -1.02 1.91 -0.48
N ALA A 47 -0.18 1.36 0.39
CA ALA A 47 0.44 0.07 0.19
C ALA A 47 -0.28 -0.97 1.06
N VAL A 48 -0.80 -2.05 0.48
CA VAL A 48 -1.71 -2.97 1.18
C VAL A 48 -1.30 -4.40 0.94
N ASN A 49 -1.10 -5.15 2.01
CA ASN A 49 -0.95 -6.59 1.92
C ASN A 49 -2.28 -7.26 1.57
N ILE A 50 -2.47 -7.56 0.29
CA ILE A 50 -3.69 -8.16 -0.27
C ILE A 50 -3.83 -9.64 0.07
N ASP A 51 -2.88 -10.25 0.78
CA ASP A 51 -3.04 -11.63 1.26
C ASP A 51 -4.24 -11.72 2.21
N ASN A 52 -4.38 -10.73 3.10
CA ASN A 52 -5.38 -10.70 4.17
C ASN A 52 -6.34 -9.49 4.10
N HIS A 53 -6.07 -8.52 3.22
CA HIS A 53 -6.81 -7.25 3.20
C HIS A 53 -7.36 -6.87 1.82
N THR A 54 -7.73 -7.84 0.98
CA THR A 54 -8.23 -7.57 -0.39
C THR A 54 -9.41 -6.60 -0.41
N SER A 55 -10.37 -6.74 0.52
CA SER A 55 -11.58 -5.89 0.58
C SER A 55 -11.34 -4.49 1.13
N PHE A 56 -10.13 -4.17 1.59
CA PHE A 56 -9.79 -2.83 2.05
C PHE A 56 -9.75 -1.84 0.89
N LEU A 57 -9.26 -2.25 -0.29
CA LEU A 57 -9.15 -1.36 -1.45
C LEU A 57 -10.52 -0.88 -1.92
N ASP A 58 -11.49 -1.78 -2.10
CA ASP A 58 -12.86 -1.42 -2.44
C ASP A 58 -13.44 -0.39 -1.47
N GLN A 59 -13.24 -0.64 -0.18
CA GLN A 59 -13.69 0.23 0.89
C GLN A 59 -12.96 1.57 0.98
N ALA A 60 -11.69 1.63 0.58
CA ALA A 60 -10.91 2.86 0.53
C ALA A 60 -11.41 3.78 -0.60
N PHE A 61 -11.61 3.23 -1.80
CA PHE A 61 -12.15 3.99 -2.95
C PHE A 61 -13.58 4.45 -2.70
N ASN A 62 -14.44 3.61 -2.12
CA ASN A 62 -15.80 4.01 -1.71
C ASN A 62 -15.82 5.15 -0.69
N ARG A 63 -14.71 5.37 0.04
CA ARG A 63 -14.52 6.50 0.97
C ARG A 63 -13.85 7.70 0.30
N GLY A 64 -13.70 7.71 -1.02
CA GLY A 64 -13.15 8.81 -1.81
C GLY A 64 -11.63 8.81 -1.90
N TYR A 65 -10.95 7.69 -1.59
CA TYR A 65 -9.53 7.57 -1.88
C TYR A 65 -9.28 7.60 -3.39
N CYS A 66 -8.35 8.45 -3.82
CA CYS A 66 -7.97 8.65 -5.23
C CYS A 66 -6.45 8.69 -5.42
N GLY A 67 -5.69 8.26 -4.42
CA GLY A 67 -4.23 8.15 -4.51
C GLY A 67 -3.78 6.86 -5.19
N LYS A 68 -2.47 6.62 -5.22
CA LYS A 68 -1.87 5.45 -5.86
C LYS A 68 -1.89 4.23 -4.94
N VAL A 69 -2.11 3.05 -5.52
CA VAL A 69 -2.12 1.79 -4.78
C VAL A 69 -0.90 0.95 -5.11
N VAL A 70 -0.25 0.42 -4.07
CA VAL A 70 0.74 -0.65 -4.19
C VAL A 70 0.19 -1.90 -3.52
N ALA A 71 -0.13 -2.92 -4.32
CA ALA A 71 -0.56 -4.20 -3.79
C ALA A 71 0.66 -5.01 -3.34
N ILE A 72 0.68 -5.46 -2.09
CA ILE A 72 1.75 -6.29 -1.51
C ILE A 72 1.22 -7.71 -1.34
N THR A 73 2.03 -8.71 -1.67
CA THR A 73 1.71 -10.11 -1.39
C THR A 73 2.97 -10.91 -1.02
N ASN A 74 2.79 -11.86 -0.12
CA ASN A 74 3.75 -12.92 0.18
C ASN A 74 3.38 -14.23 -0.55
N SER A 75 2.18 -14.30 -1.14
CA SER A 75 1.69 -15.47 -1.86
C SER A 75 2.15 -15.51 -3.30
N ARG A 76 2.91 -16.56 -3.66
CA ARG A 76 3.28 -16.84 -5.06
C ARG A 76 2.06 -16.96 -5.99
N LYS A 77 0.91 -17.42 -5.48
CA LYS A 77 -0.32 -17.57 -6.27
C LYS A 77 -0.93 -16.22 -6.66
N LYS A 78 -0.75 -15.18 -5.83
CA LYS A 78 -1.28 -13.83 -6.06
C LYS A 78 -0.31 -12.94 -6.84
N MET A 79 1.00 -13.18 -6.73
CA MET A 79 2.05 -12.40 -7.43
C MET A 79 1.83 -12.27 -8.95
N ASN A 80 1.35 -13.33 -9.60
CA ASN A 80 1.16 -13.35 -11.05
C ASN A 80 -0.25 -12.92 -11.50
N LYS A 81 -1.07 -12.39 -10.59
CA LYS A 81 -2.44 -11.98 -10.87
C LYS A 81 -2.60 -10.49 -10.59
N ALA A 82 -2.97 -9.73 -11.62
CA ALA A 82 -3.37 -8.35 -11.43
C ALA A 82 -4.54 -8.27 -10.45
N THR A 83 -4.50 -7.27 -9.56
CA THR A 83 -5.63 -6.84 -8.75
C THR A 83 -6.29 -5.67 -9.47
N GLU A 84 -7.54 -5.85 -9.84
CA GLU A 84 -8.35 -4.78 -10.43
C GLU A 84 -8.85 -3.87 -9.31
N LEU A 85 -8.61 -2.58 -9.46
CA LEU A 85 -9.08 -1.55 -8.53
C LEU A 85 -10.50 -1.10 -8.91
N PRO A 86 -11.25 -0.49 -7.99
CA PRO A 86 -12.62 -0.01 -8.25
C PRO A 86 -12.74 1.03 -9.37
N ASP A 87 -11.65 1.71 -9.71
CA ASP A 87 -11.58 2.65 -10.84
C ASP A 87 -11.31 1.96 -12.20
N GLY A 88 -11.25 0.61 -12.21
CA GLY A 88 -10.96 -0.21 -13.39
C GLY A 88 -9.47 -0.35 -13.71
N SER A 89 -8.59 0.35 -12.98
CA SER A 89 -7.14 0.19 -13.15
C SER A 89 -6.65 -1.15 -12.61
N LYS A 90 -5.51 -1.62 -13.12
CA LYS A 90 -4.93 -2.92 -12.73
C LYS A 90 -3.57 -2.68 -12.09
N VAL A 91 -3.41 -3.17 -10.87
CA VAL A 91 -2.13 -3.16 -10.16
C VAL A 91 -1.58 -4.57 -10.04
N TYR A 92 -0.30 -4.74 -10.33
CA TYR A 92 0.37 -6.02 -10.15
C TYR A 92 0.96 -6.08 -8.74
N PRO A 93 0.61 -7.12 -7.96
CA PRO A 93 1.16 -7.27 -6.63
C PRO A 93 2.69 -7.41 -6.65
N VAL A 94 3.35 -6.83 -5.66
CA VAL A 94 4.79 -6.93 -5.45
C VAL A 94 5.10 -7.68 -4.15
N CYS A 95 6.31 -8.23 -4.07
CA CYS A 95 6.78 -8.87 -2.85
C CYS A 95 6.93 -7.84 -1.73
N CYS A 96 6.61 -8.23 -0.49
CA CYS A 96 6.84 -7.41 0.69
C CYS A 96 8.29 -6.87 0.79
N ARG A 97 9.27 -7.63 0.28
CA ARG A 97 10.69 -7.22 0.27
C ARG A 97 11.04 -6.15 -0.77
N THR A 98 10.26 -6.02 -1.84
CA THR A 98 10.52 -5.08 -2.95
C THR A 98 9.48 -3.97 -3.03
N ALA A 99 8.50 -3.97 -2.13
CA ALA A 99 7.45 -2.97 -2.09
C ALA A 99 7.97 -1.56 -1.72
N PRO A 100 8.98 -1.36 -0.85
CA PRO A 100 9.52 -0.03 -0.59
C PRO A 100 9.97 0.70 -1.85
N GLU A 101 10.69 -0.01 -2.73
CA GLU A 101 11.17 0.53 -4.00
C GLU A 101 10.00 0.84 -4.96
N GLU A 102 8.97 -0.01 -4.98
CA GLU A 102 7.79 0.22 -5.81
C GLU A 102 6.93 1.39 -5.31
N ILE A 103 6.86 1.58 -3.99
CA ILE A 103 6.24 2.76 -3.38
C ILE A 103 7.00 4.02 -3.82
N MET A 104 8.34 4.03 -3.78
CA MET A 104 9.15 5.16 -4.24
C MET A 104 8.94 5.44 -5.73
N ARG A 105 8.91 4.42 -6.59
CA ARG A 105 8.59 4.57 -8.03
C ARG A 105 7.21 5.17 -8.23
N SER A 106 6.23 4.72 -7.46
CA SER A 106 4.88 5.27 -7.49
C SER A 106 4.85 6.74 -7.09
N LEU A 107 5.75 7.20 -6.22
CA LEU A 107 5.81 8.61 -5.79
C LEU A 107 6.52 9.55 -6.77
N ALA A 108 7.39 9.01 -7.64
CA ALA A 108 8.21 9.80 -8.57
C ALA A 108 7.46 10.27 -9.84
N ILE A 109 6.30 9.66 -10.13
CA ILE A 109 5.43 9.95 -11.28
C ILE A 109 4.27 10.84 -10.84
#